data_AF-A0A9W9D8S8-F1
#
_entry.id   AF-A0A9W9D8S8-F1
#
_cell.length_a   1.000
_cell.length_b   1.000
_cell.length_c   1.000
_cell.angle_alpha   90.00
_cell.angle_beta   90.00
_cell.angle_gamma   90.00
#
_symmetry.space_group_name_H-M   'P 1'
#
loop_
_entity.id
_entity.type
_entity.pdbx_description
1 polymer ?
#
loop_
_entity_poly.entity_id
_entity_poly.type
_entity_poly.pdbx_seq_one_letter_code
_entity_poly.pdbx_strand_id
1 'polypeptide(L)'
;MNKHLTSYVAFTASDQITYCNTSEIHSAAEEKHEDTITWMHDAAKGRPYNATAAQLGLSMAAFVTTSELLKQTLVNICSHPDLIVPLREEIEQAVGQNGWSAATLAQVSLLDRVIKETQRLYPLSEVNLERKVIRHTTLPNGQHLRRGTDISASTSGFLDADLYEKPTEFDGGRFLKLRQQGGKWESAASVVSTNSDHFVFGLGKYICPGRFFAAAEVKTALAVILSEYDVRLHSEYEPKVLRYGFEILVDPEVRLEVRKRT
;
A
#
# COMPACT_ATOMS: atom_id res chain seq x y z
N MET A 1 35.89 7.62 -34.41
CA MET A 1 36.39 6.52 -33.58
C MET A 1 36.55 7.03 -32.16
N ASN A 2 35.65 6.59 -31.28
CA ASN A 2 35.55 6.69 -29.82
C ASN A 2 36.24 7.83 -29.05
N LYS A 3 35.41 8.78 -28.60
CA LYS A 3 35.58 9.49 -27.33
C LYS A 3 34.79 8.73 -26.26
N HIS A 4 35.49 7.99 -25.40
CA HIS A 4 34.94 7.56 -24.11
C HIS A 4 35.41 8.55 -23.05
N LEU A 5 34.49 9.38 -22.56
CA LEU A 5 34.67 10.15 -21.31
C LEU A 5 33.83 9.45 -20.26
N THR A 6 34.50 8.69 -19.40
CA THR A 6 33.93 8.11 -18.19
C THR A 6 34.18 9.12 -17.07
N SER A 7 33.15 9.86 -16.66
CA SER A 7 33.20 10.70 -15.47
C SER A 7 32.62 9.92 -14.28
N TYR A 8 33.50 9.37 -13.44
CA TYR A 8 33.15 8.96 -12.08
C TYR A 8 33.31 10.19 -11.16
N VAL A 9 32.24 10.57 -10.45
CA VAL A 9 32.31 11.58 -9.39
C VAL A 9 32.46 10.86 -8.05
N ALA A 10 33.59 11.08 -7.38
CA ALA A 10 33.81 10.65 -6.01
C ALA A 10 33.33 11.75 -5.05
N PHE A 11 32.46 11.40 -4.10
CA PHE A 11 32.09 12.30 -3.01
C PHE A 11 33.07 12.10 -1.84
N THR A 12 33.72 13.18 -1.41
CA THR A 12 34.47 13.22 -0.16
C THR A 12 33.63 13.95 0.88
N ALA A 13 33.47 13.33 2.06
CA ALA A 13 32.71 13.90 3.17
C ALA A 13 33.58 14.91 3.92
N SER A 14 33.58 16.16 3.48
CA SER A 14 34.13 17.28 4.26
C SER A 14 33.51 18.60 3.82
N ASP A 15 32.22 18.79 4.08
CA ASP A 15 31.63 20.13 4.09
C ASP A 15 30.88 20.34 5.41
N GLN A 16 31.26 21.41 6.09
CA GLN A 16 30.64 21.86 7.33
C GLN A 16 29.16 22.18 7.08
N ILE A 17 28.30 21.70 7.97
CA ILE A 17 26.89 22.09 7.98
C ILE A 17 26.82 23.57 8.38
N THR A 18 26.73 24.44 7.38
CA THR A 18 26.43 25.86 7.61
C THR A 18 24.94 25.96 7.96
N TYR A 19 24.63 26.24 9.22
CA TYR A 19 23.28 26.57 9.63
C TYR A 19 22.85 27.88 8.95
N CYS A 20 21.78 27.81 8.16
CA CYS A 20 21.21 28.97 7.49
C CYS A 20 20.76 29.99 8.54
N ASN A 21 21.27 31.22 8.43
CA ASN A 21 20.97 32.30 9.35
C ASN A 21 19.53 32.79 9.11
N THR A 22 18.66 32.68 10.10
CA THR A 22 17.21 32.92 9.99
C THR A 22 16.82 34.38 9.71
N SER A 23 17.78 35.29 9.53
CA SER A 23 17.57 36.73 9.29
C SER A 23 17.37 37.10 7.81
N GLU A 24 17.54 36.18 6.86
CA GLU A 24 17.37 36.44 5.42
C GLU A 24 16.03 35.96 4.83
N ILE A 25 15.08 35.52 5.67
CA ILE A 25 13.74 35.14 5.21
C ILE A 25 12.85 36.40 5.18
N HIS A 26 13.08 37.29 4.22
CA HIS A 26 12.14 38.38 3.94
C HIS A 26 11.59 38.30 2.50
N SER A 27 10.26 38.14 2.46
CA SER A 27 9.31 38.37 1.36
C SER A 27 9.54 37.60 0.04
N ALA A 28 9.56 36.28 0.09
CA ALA A 28 8.85 35.54 -0.95
C ALA A 28 7.35 35.64 -0.61
N ALA A 29 6.49 35.93 -1.59
CA ALA A 29 5.05 35.69 -1.41
C ALA A 29 4.87 34.28 -0.84
N GLU A 30 3.99 34.08 0.14
CA GLU A 30 3.73 32.75 0.71
C GLU A 30 3.39 31.78 -0.43
N GLU A 31 4.39 31.03 -0.88
CA GLU A 31 4.21 30.05 -1.94
C GLU A 31 3.45 28.90 -1.29
N LYS A 32 2.18 28.76 -1.66
CA LYS A 32 1.36 27.68 -1.14
C LYS A 32 1.91 26.38 -1.72
N HIS A 33 2.65 25.63 -0.92
CA HIS A 33 3.17 24.34 -1.33
C HIS A 33 2.07 23.28 -1.19
N GLU A 34 1.93 22.43 -2.22
CA GLU A 34 1.02 21.28 -2.19
C GLU A 34 1.75 20.07 -1.59
N ASP A 35 2.06 20.17 -0.31
CA ASP A 35 2.78 19.15 0.45
C ASP A 35 2.18 18.88 1.83
N THR A 36 2.63 17.79 2.45
CA THR A 36 2.12 17.37 3.76
C THR A 36 2.45 18.35 4.87
N ILE A 37 3.51 19.17 4.74
CA ILE A 37 3.87 20.16 5.75
C ILE A 37 2.83 21.27 5.78
N THR A 38 2.51 21.81 4.60
CA THR A 38 1.49 22.86 4.42
C THR A 38 0.11 22.34 4.78
N TRP A 39 -0.27 21.15 4.31
CA TRP A 39 -1.58 20.56 4.64
C TRP A 39 -1.75 20.28 6.14
N MET A 40 -0.69 19.85 6.84
CA MET A 40 -0.74 19.67 8.30
C MET A 40 -0.83 21.00 9.05
N HIS A 41 -0.13 22.04 8.58
CA HIS A 41 -0.25 23.39 9.13
C HIS A 41 -1.67 23.92 9.01
N ASP A 42 -2.27 23.82 7.82
CA ASP A 42 -3.65 24.22 7.55
C ASP A 42 -4.65 23.42 8.40
N ALA A 43 -4.46 22.11 8.51
CA ALA A 43 -5.30 21.23 9.32
C ALA A 43 -5.19 21.50 10.84
N ALA A 44 -4.05 22.03 11.29
CA ALA A 44 -3.85 22.41 12.69
C ALA A 44 -4.77 23.57 13.09
N LYS A 45 -5.14 24.47 12.17
CA LYS A 45 -6.00 25.65 12.43
C LYS A 45 -5.51 26.47 13.64
N GLY A 46 -4.20 26.72 13.70
CA GLY A 46 -3.55 27.46 14.79
C GLY A 46 -3.33 26.67 16.08
N ARG A 47 -3.74 25.38 16.15
CA ARG A 47 -3.41 24.52 17.30
C ARG A 47 -1.91 24.21 17.32
N PRO A 48 -1.24 24.27 18.48
CA PRO A 48 0.16 23.89 18.57
C PRO A 48 0.32 22.40 18.27
N TYR A 49 1.32 22.08 17.45
CA TYR A 49 1.71 20.71 17.13
C TYR A 49 3.21 20.65 16.82
N ASN A 50 3.81 19.47 16.92
CA ASN A 50 5.20 19.26 16.52
C ASN A 50 5.23 18.85 15.04
N ALA A 51 5.58 19.79 14.16
CA ALA A 51 5.59 19.57 12.70
C ALA A 51 6.57 18.45 12.28
N THR A 52 7.75 18.40 12.89
CA THR A 52 8.74 17.33 12.62
C THR A 52 8.20 15.96 13.00
N ALA A 53 7.63 15.82 14.20
CA ALA A 53 7.06 14.55 14.65
C ALA A 53 5.88 14.12 13.77
N ALA A 54 5.03 15.06 13.34
CA ALA A 54 3.91 14.77 12.45
C ALA A 54 4.39 14.29 11.07
N GLN A 55 5.40 14.95 10.49
CA GLN A 55 5.98 14.56 9.20
C GLN A 55 6.67 13.18 9.27
N LEU A 56 7.42 12.92 10.34
CA LEU A 56 8.04 11.61 10.56
C LEU A 56 6.98 10.52 10.75
N GLY A 57 5.90 10.81 11.48
CA GLY A 57 4.79 9.89 11.68
C GLY A 57 4.09 9.52 10.37
N LEU A 58 3.83 10.50 9.50
CA LEU A 58 3.27 10.25 8.16
C LEU A 58 4.22 9.42 7.29
N SER A 59 5.51 9.76 7.29
CA SER A 59 6.51 9.05 6.51
C SER A 59 6.63 7.59 6.94
N MET A 60 6.68 7.33 8.25
CA MET A 60 6.71 5.97 8.79
C MET A 60 5.44 5.18 8.43
N ALA A 61 4.26 5.80 8.55
CA ALA A 61 3.00 5.13 8.22
C ALA A 61 2.87 4.78 6.74
N ALA A 62 3.35 5.64 5.85
CA ALA A 62 3.25 5.46 4.40
C ALA A 62 4.33 4.53 3.83
N PHE A 63 5.57 4.59 4.34
CA PHE A 63 6.70 3.92 3.69
C PHE A 63 6.64 2.39 3.75
N VAL A 64 6.54 1.82 4.96
CA VAL A 64 6.65 0.36 5.14
C VAL A 64 5.45 -0.35 4.53
N THR A 65 4.23 0.11 4.82
CA THR A 65 2.99 -0.55 4.39
C THR A 65 2.83 -0.55 2.86
N THR A 66 3.08 0.56 2.19
CA THR A 66 3.02 0.65 0.72
C THR A 66 4.10 -0.21 0.07
N SER A 67 5.35 -0.15 0.56
CA SER A 67 6.46 -0.91 -0.01
C SER A 67 6.22 -2.42 0.08
N GLU A 68 5.73 -2.91 1.23
CA GLU A 68 5.39 -4.31 1.42
C GLU A 68 4.25 -4.76 0.50
N LEU A 69 3.19 -3.96 0.38
CA LEU A 69 2.08 -4.27 -0.52
C LEU A 69 2.52 -4.31 -1.98
N LEU A 70 3.34 -3.34 -2.43
CA LEU A 70 3.90 -3.32 -3.78
C LEU A 70 4.73 -4.58 -4.06
N LYS A 71 5.68 -4.90 -3.18
CA LYS A 71 6.55 -6.08 -3.31
C LYS A 71 5.74 -7.36 -3.37
N GLN A 72 4.86 -7.58 -2.40
CA GLN A 72 4.06 -8.81 -2.36
C GLN A 72 3.13 -8.94 -3.56
N THR A 73 2.54 -7.83 -4.02
CA THR A 73 1.67 -7.85 -5.22
C THR A 73 2.48 -8.23 -6.45
N LEU A 74 3.68 -7.68 -6.61
CA LEU A 74 4.58 -8.01 -7.71
C LEU A 74 5.02 -9.48 -7.67
N VAL A 75 5.32 -10.02 -6.49
CA VAL A 75 5.60 -11.44 -6.28
C VAL A 75 4.40 -12.30 -6.71
N ASN A 76 3.19 -11.95 -6.26
CA ASN A 76 1.98 -12.69 -6.63
C ASN A 76 1.71 -12.67 -8.13
N ILE A 77 1.92 -11.52 -8.80
CA ILE A 77 1.80 -11.42 -10.26
C ILE A 77 2.85 -12.31 -10.95
N CYS A 78 4.10 -12.28 -10.50
CA CYS A 78 5.17 -13.10 -11.08
C CYS A 78 4.95 -14.61 -10.84
N SER A 79 4.28 -15.01 -9.75
CA SER A 79 3.85 -16.39 -9.49
C SER A 79 2.68 -16.84 -10.35
N HIS A 80 1.93 -15.89 -10.96
CA HIS A 80 0.76 -16.13 -11.79
C HIS A 80 0.95 -15.43 -13.14
N PRO A 81 1.86 -15.93 -14.00
CA PRO A 81 2.24 -15.26 -15.24
C PRO A 81 1.08 -15.08 -16.23
N ASP A 82 0.00 -15.86 -16.06
CA ASP A 82 -1.26 -15.70 -16.79
C ASP A 82 -1.93 -14.33 -16.56
N LEU A 83 -1.63 -13.65 -15.45
CA LEU A 83 -2.12 -12.30 -15.16
C LEU A 83 -1.36 -11.20 -15.91
N ILE A 84 -0.12 -11.44 -16.34
CA ILE A 84 0.76 -10.39 -16.88
C ILE A 84 0.17 -9.77 -18.15
N VAL A 85 -0.25 -10.60 -19.10
CA VAL A 85 -0.81 -10.12 -20.38
C VAL A 85 -2.12 -9.34 -20.16
N PRO A 86 -3.14 -9.88 -19.46
CA PRO A 86 -4.37 -9.13 -19.18
C PRO A 86 -4.15 -7.83 -18.41
N LEU A 87 -3.23 -7.81 -17.44
CA LEU A 87 -2.90 -6.59 -16.70
C LEU A 87 -2.29 -5.54 -17.61
N ARG A 88 -1.35 -5.94 -18.48
CA ARG A 88 -0.73 -5.03 -19.45
C ARG A 88 -1.75 -4.46 -20.42
N GLU A 89 -2.61 -5.31 -20.99
CA GLU A 89 -3.67 -4.86 -21.90
C GLU A 89 -4.61 -3.85 -21.22
N GLU A 90 -5.02 -4.10 -19.97
CA GLU A 90 -5.84 -3.17 -19.20
C GLU A 90 -5.12 -1.82 -18.98
N ILE A 91 -3.84 -1.85 -18.61
CA ILE A 91 -3.04 -0.65 -18.37
C ILE A 91 -2.82 0.14 -19.67
N GLU A 92 -2.40 -0.53 -20.75
CA GLU A 92 -2.14 0.07 -22.06
C GLU A 92 -3.41 0.73 -22.61
N GLN A 93 -4.57 0.07 -22.46
CA GLN A 93 -5.86 0.66 -22.85
C GLN A 93 -6.21 1.91 -22.02
N ALA A 94 -6.09 1.84 -20.69
CA ALA A 94 -6.43 2.96 -19.82
C ALA A 94 -5.49 4.17 -20.05
N VAL A 95 -4.19 3.93 -20.22
CA VAL A 95 -3.20 4.96 -20.54
C VAL A 95 -3.44 5.53 -21.95
N GLY A 96 -3.76 4.69 -22.93
CA GLY A 96 -4.07 5.16 -24.29
C GLY A 96 -5.28 6.10 -24.35
N GLN A 97 -6.24 5.92 -23.45
CA GLN A 97 -7.44 6.76 -23.36
C GLN A 97 -7.23 8.06 -22.57
N ASN A 98 -6.48 8.03 -21.46
CA ASN A 98 -6.43 9.14 -20.51
C ASN A 98 -5.01 9.66 -20.19
N GLY A 99 -3.97 9.12 -20.84
CA GLY A 99 -2.58 9.37 -20.50
C GLY A 99 -2.19 8.85 -19.11
N TRP A 100 -1.06 9.29 -18.57
CA TRP A 100 -0.73 9.03 -17.16
C TRP A 100 -1.47 10.03 -16.27
N SER A 101 -2.67 9.64 -15.81
CA SER A 101 -3.55 10.49 -15.02
C SER A 101 -4.31 9.72 -13.94
N ALA A 102 -4.97 10.45 -13.03
CA ALA A 102 -5.83 9.83 -12.02
C ALA A 102 -6.99 9.02 -12.64
N ALA A 103 -7.46 9.40 -13.83
CA ALA A 103 -8.50 8.68 -14.56
C ALA A 103 -8.03 7.28 -15.00
N THR A 104 -6.76 7.15 -15.41
CA THR A 104 -6.15 5.85 -15.72
C THR A 104 -6.16 4.94 -14.51
N LEU A 105 -5.77 5.46 -13.34
CA LEU A 105 -5.82 4.69 -12.10
C LEU A 105 -7.25 4.25 -11.77
N ALA A 106 -8.28 5.05 -12.07
CA ALA A 106 -9.67 4.64 -11.85
C ALA A 106 -10.16 3.52 -12.79
N GLN A 107 -9.51 3.30 -13.93
CA GLN A 107 -9.94 2.34 -14.96
C GLN A 107 -9.25 0.96 -14.88
N VAL A 108 -8.14 0.83 -14.14
CA VAL A 108 -7.40 -0.44 -13.98
C VAL A 108 -8.02 -1.36 -12.91
N SER A 109 -9.20 -1.88 -13.23
CA SER A 109 -10.04 -2.69 -12.33
C SER A 109 -9.52 -4.10 -12.03
N LEU A 110 -8.78 -4.71 -12.95
CA LEU A 110 -8.11 -6.00 -12.76
C LEU A 110 -6.92 -5.82 -11.82
N LEU A 111 -6.12 -4.77 -12.04
CA LEU A 111 -5.04 -4.43 -11.12
C LEU A 111 -5.57 -4.20 -9.70
N ASP A 112 -6.71 -3.52 -9.55
CA ASP A 112 -7.35 -3.34 -8.26
C ASP A 112 -7.66 -4.69 -7.57
N ARG A 113 -8.24 -5.64 -8.30
CA ARG A 113 -8.62 -6.95 -7.75
C ARG A 113 -7.40 -7.80 -7.39
N VAL A 114 -6.31 -7.71 -8.15
CA VAL A 114 -5.05 -8.40 -7.89
C VAL A 114 -4.38 -7.85 -6.62
N ILE A 115 -4.35 -6.53 -6.45
CA ILE A 115 -3.88 -5.90 -5.21
C ILE A 115 -4.79 -6.30 -4.05
N LYS A 116 -6.12 -6.33 -4.26
CA LYS A 116 -7.09 -6.72 -3.23
C LYS A 116 -6.91 -8.16 -2.77
N GLU A 117 -6.70 -9.08 -3.70
CA GLU A 117 -6.41 -10.48 -3.37
C GLU A 117 -5.09 -10.65 -2.63
N THR A 118 -4.08 -9.83 -3.00
CA THR A 118 -2.83 -9.76 -2.25
C THR A 118 -3.08 -9.31 -0.82
N GLN A 119 -3.86 -8.26 -0.58
CA GLN A 119 -4.22 -7.81 0.76
C GLN A 119 -4.94 -8.89 1.59
N ARG A 120 -5.79 -9.71 0.96
CA ARG A 120 -6.53 -10.77 1.65
C ARG A 120 -5.60 -11.88 2.14
N LEU A 121 -4.73 -12.39 1.27
CA LEU A 121 -3.78 -13.46 1.59
C LEU A 121 -2.62 -12.95 2.44
N TYR A 122 -2.29 -11.68 2.30
CA TYR A 122 -1.16 -11.02 2.94
C TYR A 122 -1.62 -9.66 3.50
N PRO A 123 -2.25 -9.66 4.68
CA PRO A 123 -2.83 -8.45 5.28
C PRO A 123 -1.83 -7.57 6.03
N LEU A 124 -0.51 -7.80 5.88
CA LEU A 124 0.60 -7.19 6.63
C LEU A 124 0.63 -7.51 8.13
N SER A 125 -0.50 -7.84 8.75
CA SER A 125 -0.57 -8.24 10.16
C SER A 125 -1.64 -9.30 10.42
N GLU A 126 -1.35 -10.22 11.34
CA GLU A 126 -2.26 -11.28 11.82
C GLU A 126 -3.43 -10.72 12.65
N VAL A 127 -3.30 -9.48 13.12
CA VAL A 127 -4.34 -8.76 13.86
C VAL A 127 -4.49 -7.33 13.35
N ASN A 128 -5.68 -6.75 13.50
CA ASN A 128 -5.97 -5.37 13.15
C ASN A 128 -6.97 -4.78 14.17
N LEU A 129 -7.39 -3.53 13.98
CA LEU A 129 -8.40 -2.86 14.80
C LEU A 129 -8.07 -2.84 16.29
N GLU A 130 -6.79 -2.74 16.64
CA GLU A 130 -6.29 -2.79 18.01
C GLU A 130 -6.87 -1.67 18.89
N ARG A 131 -7.34 -2.02 20.08
CA ARG A 131 -7.88 -1.07 21.06
C ARG A 131 -7.47 -1.46 22.48
N LYS A 132 -7.28 -0.46 23.33
CA LYS A 132 -7.22 -0.64 24.77
C LYS A 132 -8.59 -0.35 25.39
N VAL A 133 -9.09 -1.27 26.20
CA VAL A 133 -10.35 -1.13 26.91
C VAL A 133 -10.20 -0.08 28.01
N ILE A 134 -10.75 1.13 27.80
CA ILE A 134 -10.60 2.25 28.76
C ILE A 134 -11.58 2.20 29.94
N ARG A 135 -12.67 1.43 29.81
CA ARG A 135 -13.71 1.21 30.82
C ARG A 135 -14.23 -0.22 30.70
N HIS A 136 -14.57 -0.85 31.84
CA HIS A 136 -15.28 -2.12 31.83
C HIS A 136 -16.49 -2.05 30.88
N THR A 137 -16.54 -2.99 29.94
CA THR A 137 -17.52 -2.98 28.85
C THR A 137 -18.06 -4.38 28.64
N THR A 138 -19.37 -4.54 28.60
CA THR A 138 -20.02 -5.79 28.21
C THR A 138 -20.38 -5.69 26.73
N LEU A 139 -19.92 -6.65 25.93
CA LEU A 139 -20.27 -6.75 24.51
C LEU A 139 -21.70 -7.28 24.34
N PRO A 140 -22.36 -7.08 23.18
CA PRO A 140 -23.72 -7.57 22.94
C PRO A 140 -23.89 -9.09 23.11
N ASN A 141 -22.82 -9.86 22.93
CA ASN A 141 -22.80 -11.32 23.15
C ASN A 141 -22.57 -11.72 24.62
N GLY A 142 -22.58 -10.77 25.56
CA GLY A 142 -22.39 -11.00 26.99
C GLY A 142 -20.94 -11.06 27.46
N GLN A 143 -19.94 -11.01 26.57
CA GLN A 143 -18.53 -11.02 26.97
C GLN A 143 -18.17 -9.76 27.75
N HIS A 144 -17.52 -9.93 28.91
CA HIS A 144 -17.08 -8.83 29.77
C HIS A 144 -15.61 -8.47 29.53
N LEU A 145 -15.37 -7.29 28.99
CA LEU A 145 -14.04 -6.74 28.78
C LEU A 145 -13.61 -5.92 30.00
N ARG A 146 -12.44 -6.26 30.56
CA ARG A 146 -11.88 -5.55 31.72
C ARG A 146 -11.13 -4.30 31.27
N ARG A 147 -11.25 -3.21 32.05
CA ARG A 147 -10.41 -2.03 31.85
C ARG A 147 -8.93 -2.42 31.83
N GLY A 148 -8.18 -1.88 30.88
CA GLY A 148 -6.77 -2.15 30.66
C GLY A 148 -6.46 -3.30 29.71
N THR A 149 -7.47 -4.10 29.33
CA THR A 149 -7.29 -5.20 28.36
C THR A 149 -7.04 -4.65 26.96
N ASP A 150 -6.06 -5.20 26.25
CA ASP A 150 -5.87 -4.97 24.82
C ASP A 150 -6.70 -5.97 24.02
N ILE A 151 -7.39 -5.48 23.00
CA ILE A 151 -8.23 -6.27 22.10
C ILE A 151 -7.88 -5.94 20.66
N SER A 152 -8.04 -6.91 19.77
CA SER A 152 -7.84 -6.77 18.34
C SER A 152 -8.76 -7.74 17.59
N ALA A 153 -8.94 -7.52 16.29
CA ALA A 153 -9.63 -8.44 15.40
C ALA A 153 -8.58 -9.25 14.62
N SER A 154 -8.69 -10.57 14.63
CA SER A 154 -7.79 -11.42 13.85
C SER A 154 -8.10 -11.32 12.36
N THR A 155 -7.07 -11.27 11.53
CA THR A 155 -7.19 -11.33 10.07
C THR A 155 -7.34 -12.76 9.55
N SER A 156 -7.37 -13.79 10.43
CA SER A 156 -7.59 -15.19 10.04
C SER A 156 -8.91 -15.41 9.28
N GLY A 157 -9.92 -14.57 9.52
CA GLY A 157 -11.19 -14.59 8.78
C GLY A 157 -11.02 -14.31 7.28
N PHE A 158 -9.91 -13.72 6.86
CA PHE A 158 -9.60 -13.55 5.43
C PHE A 158 -9.30 -14.87 4.73
N LEU A 159 -9.05 -15.93 5.50
CA LEU A 159 -8.85 -17.31 5.04
C LEU A 159 -10.02 -18.23 5.40
N ASP A 160 -11.17 -17.67 5.77
CA ASP A 160 -12.37 -18.45 6.09
C ASP A 160 -13.01 -19.03 4.81
N ALA A 161 -13.19 -20.35 4.77
CA ALA A 161 -13.77 -21.07 3.65
C ALA A 161 -15.28 -20.78 3.47
N ASP A 162 -15.97 -20.35 4.53
CA ASP A 162 -17.38 -19.95 4.46
C ASP A 162 -17.54 -18.57 3.78
N LEU A 163 -16.48 -17.76 3.77
CA LEU A 163 -16.44 -16.43 3.13
C LEU A 163 -15.78 -16.47 1.75
N TYR A 164 -14.73 -17.28 1.59
CA TYR A 164 -13.89 -17.32 0.40
C TYR A 164 -13.69 -18.76 -0.08
N GLU A 165 -14.17 -19.07 -1.30
CA GLU A 165 -13.92 -20.37 -1.93
C GLU A 165 -12.41 -20.62 -2.14
N LYS A 166 -11.88 -21.79 -1.74
CA LYS A 166 -10.42 -22.07 -1.80
C LYS A 166 -9.60 -20.92 -1.17
N PRO A 167 -9.78 -20.67 0.13
CA PRO A 167 -9.33 -19.43 0.76
C PRO A 167 -7.80 -19.28 0.80
N THR A 168 -7.04 -20.37 0.72
CA THR A 168 -5.57 -20.34 0.73
C THR A 168 -4.97 -20.16 -0.67
N GLU A 169 -5.77 -20.25 -1.73
CA GLU A 169 -5.32 -20.06 -3.11
C GLU A 169 -5.46 -18.60 -3.53
N PHE A 170 -4.49 -18.12 -4.31
CA PHE A 170 -4.56 -16.82 -4.96
C PHE A 170 -5.50 -16.89 -6.17
N ASP A 171 -6.54 -16.06 -6.18
CA ASP A 171 -7.43 -15.89 -7.34
C ASP A 171 -7.61 -14.40 -7.66
N GLY A 172 -6.91 -13.90 -8.69
CA GLY A 172 -7.03 -12.51 -9.15
C GLY A 172 -8.42 -12.13 -9.67
N GLY A 173 -9.27 -13.12 -9.96
CA GLY A 173 -10.68 -12.97 -10.32
C GLY A 173 -11.63 -12.95 -9.14
N ARG A 174 -11.20 -13.32 -7.91
CA ARG A 174 -12.06 -13.51 -6.74
C ARG A 174 -12.94 -12.30 -6.45
N PHE A 175 -12.34 -11.12 -6.38
CA PHE A 175 -13.05 -9.89 -6.02
C PHE A 175 -13.99 -9.38 -7.11
N LEU A 176 -13.84 -9.84 -8.36
CA LEU A 176 -14.87 -9.63 -9.40
C LEU A 176 -16.11 -10.48 -9.13
N LYS A 177 -15.90 -11.78 -8.87
CA LYS A 177 -16.98 -12.73 -8.55
C LYS A 177 -17.77 -12.27 -7.32
N LEU A 178 -17.07 -11.83 -6.27
CA LEU A 178 -17.70 -11.28 -5.06
C LEU A 178 -18.52 -10.03 -5.38
N ARG A 179 -17.96 -9.07 -6.15
CA ARG A 179 -18.72 -7.88 -6.55
C ARG A 179 -20.01 -8.22 -7.29
N GLN A 180 -20.00 -9.22 -8.15
CA GLN A 180 -21.19 -9.67 -8.89
C GLN A 180 -22.29 -10.27 -7.99
N GLN A 181 -21.95 -10.74 -6.79
CA GLN A 181 -22.95 -11.17 -5.80
C GLN A 181 -23.73 -10.00 -5.18
N GLY A 182 -23.21 -8.76 -5.28
CA GLY A 182 -23.83 -7.55 -4.74
C GLY A 182 -23.88 -7.50 -3.21
N GLY A 183 -24.73 -6.63 -2.68
CA GLY A 183 -24.93 -6.49 -1.23
C GLY A 183 -23.67 -6.04 -0.49
N LYS A 184 -23.20 -6.82 0.49
CA LYS A 184 -21.98 -6.49 1.26
C LYS A 184 -20.69 -6.47 0.41
N TRP A 185 -20.75 -7.05 -0.79
CA TRP A 185 -19.62 -7.14 -1.72
C TRP A 185 -19.66 -6.13 -2.87
N GLU A 186 -20.64 -5.22 -2.90
CA GLU A 186 -20.82 -4.26 -4.01
C GLU A 186 -19.54 -3.47 -4.35
N SER A 187 -18.74 -3.13 -3.33
CA SER A 187 -17.48 -2.40 -3.47
C SER A 187 -16.22 -3.27 -3.45
N ALA A 188 -16.35 -4.60 -3.34
CA ALA A 188 -15.26 -5.53 -3.05
C ALA A 188 -14.13 -5.49 -4.09
N ALA A 189 -14.44 -5.17 -5.35
CA ALA A 189 -13.46 -5.07 -6.41
C ALA A 189 -12.52 -3.86 -6.31
N SER A 190 -12.81 -2.89 -5.43
CA SER A 190 -11.96 -1.72 -5.23
C SER A 190 -10.90 -1.98 -4.15
N VAL A 191 -9.63 -1.64 -4.42
CA VAL A 191 -8.53 -1.76 -3.44
C VAL A 191 -8.88 -1.05 -2.13
N VAL A 192 -9.39 0.17 -2.22
CA VAL A 192 -9.68 1.03 -1.05
C VAL A 192 -10.95 0.66 -0.29
N SER A 193 -11.73 -0.32 -0.76
CA SER A 193 -12.91 -0.79 -0.05
C SER A 193 -12.54 -1.48 1.26
N THR A 194 -13.42 -1.43 2.25
CA THR A 194 -13.26 -2.16 3.51
C THR A 194 -14.63 -2.59 4.02
N ASN A 195 -14.70 -3.76 4.65
CA ASN A 195 -15.90 -4.25 5.32
C ASN A 195 -15.51 -5.20 6.47
N SER A 196 -16.49 -5.78 7.17
CA SER A 196 -16.25 -6.71 8.29
C SER A 196 -15.45 -7.95 7.92
N ASP A 197 -15.42 -8.31 6.64
CA ASP A 197 -14.85 -9.56 6.14
C ASP A 197 -13.50 -9.30 5.45
N HIS A 198 -13.17 -8.05 5.12
CA HIS A 198 -11.90 -7.62 4.56
C HIS A 198 -11.55 -6.19 5.05
N PHE A 199 -10.83 -6.10 6.17
CA PHE A 199 -10.56 -4.85 6.89
C PHE A 199 -9.08 -4.46 6.99
N VAL A 200 -8.26 -4.74 5.96
CA VAL A 200 -6.83 -4.38 5.94
C VAL A 200 -6.59 -2.89 6.19
N PHE A 201 -7.45 -2.02 5.65
CA PHE A 201 -7.41 -0.58 5.90
C PHE A 201 -8.14 -0.14 7.19
N GLY A 202 -8.57 -1.07 8.04
CA GLY A 202 -9.36 -0.79 9.23
C GLY A 202 -10.83 -0.48 8.95
N LEU A 203 -11.56 -0.10 10.00
CA LEU A 203 -13.01 0.14 9.99
C LEU A 203 -13.42 1.34 10.84
N GLY A 204 -14.59 1.92 10.50
CA GLY A 204 -15.25 2.96 11.27
C GLY A 204 -14.43 4.24 11.36
N LYS A 205 -14.46 4.89 12.54
CA LYS A 205 -13.81 6.19 12.78
C LYS A 205 -12.29 6.19 12.54
N TYR A 206 -11.65 5.04 12.66
CA TYR A 206 -10.20 4.87 12.55
C TYR A 206 -9.78 4.12 11.29
N ILE A 207 -10.63 4.14 10.25
CA ILE A 207 -10.25 3.67 8.92
C ILE A 207 -9.03 4.46 8.42
N CYS A 208 -8.09 3.76 7.78
CA CYS A 208 -6.86 4.33 7.25
C CYS A 208 -7.18 5.49 6.30
N PRO A 209 -6.75 6.73 6.64
CA PRO A 209 -6.99 7.89 5.78
C PRO A 209 -6.11 7.83 4.53
N GLY A 210 -4.93 7.21 4.61
CA GLY A 210 -3.97 7.10 3.51
C GLY A 210 -4.31 6.05 2.45
N ARG A 211 -5.40 5.28 2.59
CA ARG A 211 -5.70 4.15 1.68
C ARG A 211 -5.80 4.56 0.21
N PHE A 212 -6.31 5.76 -0.08
CA PHE A 212 -6.40 6.26 -1.46
C PHE A 212 -5.03 6.63 -2.03
N PHE A 213 -4.17 7.22 -1.20
CA PHE A 213 -2.80 7.54 -1.56
C PHE A 213 -1.98 6.26 -1.79
N ALA A 214 -2.04 5.30 -0.86
CA ALA A 214 -1.37 4.01 -0.99
C ALA A 214 -1.85 3.24 -2.24
N ALA A 215 -3.15 3.22 -2.51
CA ALA A 215 -3.68 2.60 -3.72
C ALA A 215 -3.17 3.30 -4.99
N ALA A 216 -3.14 4.63 -5.03
CA ALA A 216 -2.62 5.37 -6.17
C ALA A 216 -1.13 5.10 -6.40
N GLU A 217 -0.33 5.09 -5.32
CA GLU A 217 1.11 4.82 -5.36
C GLU A 217 1.42 3.41 -5.87
N VAL A 218 0.81 2.39 -5.25
CA VAL A 218 1.01 0.98 -5.65
C VAL A 218 0.55 0.73 -7.07
N LYS A 219 -0.62 1.25 -7.46
CA LYS A 219 -1.14 1.07 -8.83
C LYS A 219 -0.26 1.76 -9.86
N THR A 220 0.24 2.96 -9.56
CA THR A 220 1.15 3.68 -10.46
C THR A 220 2.45 2.92 -10.63
N ALA A 221 3.07 2.48 -9.53
CA ALA A 221 4.32 1.70 -9.59
C ALA A 221 4.16 0.40 -10.38
N LEU A 222 3.11 -0.38 -10.09
CA LEU A 222 2.81 -1.62 -10.82
C LEU A 222 2.51 -1.35 -12.30
N ALA A 223 1.74 -0.31 -12.61
CA ALA A 223 1.41 0.04 -13.99
C ALA A 223 2.66 0.38 -14.80
N VAL A 224 3.59 1.16 -14.24
CA VAL A 224 4.88 1.49 -14.87
C VAL A 224 5.74 0.23 -15.02
N ILE A 225 5.89 -0.57 -13.96
CA ILE A 225 6.70 -1.80 -14.00
C ILE A 225 6.19 -2.76 -15.08
N LEU A 226 4.88 -3.03 -15.11
CA LEU A 226 4.29 -3.98 -16.06
C LEU A 226 4.30 -3.45 -17.49
N SER A 227 4.14 -2.14 -17.68
CA SER A 227 4.20 -1.50 -19.01
C SER A 227 5.61 -1.50 -19.58
N GLU A 228 6.62 -1.19 -18.76
CA GLU A 228 7.98 -0.94 -19.24
C GLU A 228 8.92 -2.14 -19.09
N TYR A 229 8.57 -3.15 -18.30
CA TYR A 229 9.47 -4.26 -17.98
C TYR A 229 8.79 -5.62 -18.09
N ASP A 230 9.56 -6.61 -18.55
CA ASP A 230 9.30 -8.03 -18.31
C ASP A 230 9.89 -8.39 -16.95
N VAL A 231 9.02 -8.88 -16.06
CA VAL A 231 9.36 -9.28 -14.70
C VAL A 231 8.97 -10.74 -14.50
N ARG A 232 9.83 -11.50 -13.84
CA ARG A 232 9.53 -12.89 -13.42
C ARG A 232 10.25 -13.24 -12.14
N LEU A 233 9.73 -14.22 -11.41
CA LEU A 233 10.48 -14.85 -10.32
C LEU A 233 11.70 -15.55 -10.90
N HIS A 234 12.82 -15.45 -10.18
CA HIS A 234 13.98 -16.28 -10.45
C HIS A 234 13.60 -17.76 -10.30
N SER A 235 14.00 -18.61 -11.25
CA SER A 235 13.43 -19.96 -11.45
C SER A 235 13.61 -20.94 -10.28
N GLU A 236 14.48 -20.64 -9.33
CA GLU A 236 14.77 -21.49 -8.17
C GLU A 236 14.18 -20.95 -6.86
N TYR A 237 13.39 -19.87 -6.93
CA TYR A 237 12.93 -19.18 -5.73
C TYR A 237 11.45 -19.45 -5.46
N GLU A 238 11.17 -20.05 -4.31
CA GLU A 238 9.82 -20.21 -3.75
C GLU A 238 9.55 -19.08 -2.75
N PRO A 239 8.62 -18.15 -3.04
CA PRO A 239 8.34 -17.04 -2.14
C PRO A 239 7.80 -17.51 -0.80
N LYS A 240 8.42 -17.01 0.27
CA LYS A 240 7.99 -17.26 1.64
C LYS A 240 7.31 -16.03 2.21
N VAL A 241 6.48 -16.29 3.21
CA VAL A 241 5.92 -15.24 4.05
C VAL A 241 6.62 -15.33 5.40
N LEU A 242 7.29 -14.25 5.80
CA LEU A 242 7.91 -14.17 7.11
C LEU A 242 6.91 -13.67 8.13
N ARG A 243 6.92 -14.26 9.32
CA ARG A 243 6.08 -13.85 10.45
C ARG A 243 6.97 -13.42 11.60
N TYR A 244 6.79 -12.19 12.07
CA TYR A 244 7.50 -11.64 13.22
C TYR A 244 6.50 -11.06 14.22
N GLY A 245 6.18 -11.83 15.26
CA GLY A 245 5.07 -11.50 16.15
C GLY A 245 3.75 -11.52 15.38
N PHE A 246 3.06 -10.39 15.34
CA PHE A 246 1.86 -10.23 14.52
C PHE A 246 2.15 -9.74 13.09
N GLU A 247 3.35 -9.23 12.82
CA GLU A 247 3.70 -8.70 11.50
C GLU A 247 3.93 -9.84 10.50
N ILE A 248 3.42 -9.63 9.30
CA ILE A 248 3.58 -10.49 8.15
C ILE A 248 4.40 -9.69 7.13
N LEU A 249 5.59 -10.19 6.80
CA LEU A 249 6.59 -9.53 5.97
C LEU A 249 6.91 -10.34 4.71
N VAL A 250 7.17 -9.65 3.60
CA VAL A 250 7.57 -10.28 2.35
C VAL A 250 8.96 -10.82 2.57
N ASP A 251 9.25 -12.00 2.03
CA ASP A 251 10.60 -12.55 2.14
C ASP A 251 11.60 -11.58 1.48
N PRO A 252 12.55 -11.02 2.25
CA PRO A 252 13.53 -10.05 1.75
C PRO A 252 14.52 -10.69 0.78
N GLU A 253 14.61 -12.02 0.73
CA GLU A 253 15.48 -12.76 -0.19
C GLU A 253 14.83 -13.02 -1.56
N VAL A 254 13.61 -12.52 -1.80
CA VAL A 254 12.97 -12.67 -3.11
C VAL A 254 13.78 -12.02 -4.22
N ARG A 255 14.05 -12.81 -5.26
CA ARG A 255 14.80 -12.36 -6.44
C ARG A 255 13.89 -12.34 -7.66
N LEU A 256 13.76 -11.16 -8.23
CA LEU A 256 13.07 -10.94 -9.50
C LEU A 256 14.11 -10.73 -10.60
N GLU A 257 13.87 -11.36 -11.75
CA GLU A 257 14.55 -11.01 -12.98
C GLU A 257 13.76 -9.93 -13.70
N VAL A 258 14.45 -8.88 -14.14
CA VAL A 258 13.83 -7.70 -14.75
C VAL A 258 14.54 -7.38 -16.06
N ARG A 259 13.76 -7.25 -17.14
CA ARG A 259 14.24 -6.84 -18.46
C ARG A 259 13.38 -5.69 -18.98
N LYS A 260 14.00 -4.59 -19.39
CA LYS A 260 13.27 -3.49 -20.03
C LYS A 260 12.66 -3.96 -21.37
N ARG A 261 11.38 -3.66 -21.58
CA ARG A 261 10.68 -3.87 -22.85
C ARG A 261 11.16 -2.83 -23.86
N THR A 262 11.46 -3.29 -25.08
CA THR A 262 11.84 -2.45 -26.23
C THR A 262 10.64 -2.07 -27.06
#